data_AF-A0A4V1XR75-F1
#
_entry.id   AF-A0A4V1XR75-F1
#
_cell.length_a   1.000
_cell.length_b   1.000
_cell.length_c   1.000
_cell.angle_alpha   90.00
_cell.angle_beta   90.00
_cell.angle_gamma   90.00
#
_symmetry.space_group_name_H-M   'P 1'
#
loop_
_entity.id
_entity.type
_entity.pdbx_description
1 polymer ?
#
loop_
_entity_poly.entity_id
_entity_poly.type
_entity_poly.pdbx_seq_one_letter_code
_entity_poly.pdbx_strand_id
1 'polypeptide(L)' 'MISWFPIFFPLKQPLYVPPDTELEVSMWRQTDDSKVWYEWMVEAYMWVGPSQRVKVGASDMCSSRKVACLM' A
#
# COMPACT_ATOMS: atom_id res chain seq x y z
N MET A 1 23.43 -9.40 -13.13
CA MET A 1 23.24 -8.28 -12.16
C MET A 1 22.67 -8.87 -10.88
N ILE A 2 23.35 -8.70 -9.74
CA ILE A 2 22.93 -9.20 -8.40
C ILE A 2 22.93 -8.03 -7.38
N SER A 3 23.01 -6.79 -7.86
CA SER A 3 23.16 -5.60 -7.02
C SER A 3 21.86 -5.12 -6.37
N TRP A 4 20.69 -5.57 -6.85
CA TRP A 4 19.39 -5.19 -6.30
C TRP A 4 18.45 -6.38 -6.22
N PHE A 5 18.11 -6.77 -5.00
CA PHE A 5 16.98 -7.67 -4.75
C PHE A 5 15.67 -6.88 -4.67
N PRO A 6 14.52 -7.51 -4.93
CA PRO A 6 13.22 -6.88 -4.78
C PRO A 6 12.99 -6.35 -3.36
N ILE A 7 12.32 -5.21 -3.25
CA ILE A 7 11.84 -4.66 -1.99
C ILE A 7 10.45 -5.21 -1.65
N PHE A 8 10.16 -5.36 -0.36
CA PHE A 8 8.85 -5.80 0.13
C PHE A 8 8.24 -4.72 1.04
N PHE A 9 7.03 -4.27 0.71
CA PHE A 9 6.23 -3.34 1.51
C PHE A 9 5.13 -4.11 2.25
N PRO A 10 5.33 -4.46 3.54
CA PRO A 10 4.40 -5.31 4.27
C PRO A 10 3.09 -4.59 4.62
N LEU A 11 2.01 -5.35 4.73
CA LEU A 11 0.81 -4.93 5.46
C LEU A 11 0.91 -5.40 6.91
N LYS A 12 0.36 -4.62 7.85
CA LYS A 12 0.34 -4.98 9.28
C LYS A 12 -0.45 -6.27 9.53
N GLN A 13 -1.54 -6.44 8.79
CA GLN A 13 -2.41 -7.60 8.84
C GLN A 13 -2.66 -8.09 7.41
N PRO A 14 -2.79 -9.41 7.20
CA PRO A 14 -3.20 -9.94 5.90
C PRO A 14 -4.54 -9.34 5.47
N LEU A 15 -4.65 -8.97 4.20
CA LEU A 15 -5.89 -8.50 3.60
C LEU A 15 -6.55 -9.67 2.86
N TYR A 16 -7.77 -10.03 3.25
CA TYR A 16 -8.56 -11.01 2.49
C TYR A 16 -9.05 -10.37 1.18
N VAL A 17 -8.84 -11.06 0.07
CA VAL A 17 -9.12 -10.58 -1.28
C VAL A 17 -10.02 -11.60 -1.99
N PRO A 18 -11.34 -11.35 -2.06
CA PRO A 18 -12.27 -12.19 -2.83
C PRO A 18 -11.89 -12.31 -4.32
N PRO A 19 -12.44 -13.31 -5.05
CA PRO A 19 -12.37 -13.33 -6.50
C PRO A 19 -12.95 -12.07 -7.13
N ASP A 20 -12.44 -11.69 -8.31
CA ASP A 20 -12.89 -10.54 -9.10
C ASP A 20 -12.82 -9.19 -8.39
N THR A 21 -11.89 -9.05 -7.44
CA THR A 21 -11.59 -7.77 -6.80
C THR A 21 -10.53 -6.99 -7.56
N GLU A 22 -10.73 -5.68 -7.63
CA GLU A 22 -9.73 -4.71 -8.02
C GLU A 22 -9.00 -4.21 -6.76
N LEU A 23 -7.66 -4.24 -6.77
CA LEU A 23 -6.85 -3.69 -5.69
C LEU A 23 -6.34 -2.30 -6.08
N GLU A 24 -6.60 -1.33 -5.21
CA GLU A 24 -6.06 0.01 -5.32
C GLU A 24 -4.95 0.19 -4.27
N VAL A 25 -3.75 0.52 -4.74
CA VAL A 25 -2.60 0.77 -3.87
C VAL A 25 -2.30 2.26 -3.89
N SER A 26 -2.50 2.92 -2.76
CA SER A 26 -2.10 4.31 -2.58
C SER A 26 -0.76 4.34 -1.86
N MET A 27 0.23 5.00 -2.47
CA MET A 27 1.57 5.19 -1.90
C MET A 27 1.94 6.66 -1.92
N TRP A 28 2.50 7.14 -0.83
CA TRP A 28 3.00 8.50 -0.67
C TRP A 28 4.48 8.47 -0.31
N ARG A 29 5.27 9.29 -1.01
CA ARG A 29 6.64 9.61 -0.61
C ARG A 29 6.60 10.87 0.23
N GLN A 30 6.96 10.73 1.49
CA GLN A 30 6.95 11.82 2.47
C GLN A 30 8.38 12.26 2.78
N THR A 31 8.52 13.49 3.26
CA THR A 31 9.80 14.06 3.69
C THR A 31 9.58 15.07 4.81
N ASP A 32 10.56 15.20 5.68
CA ASP A 32 10.73 16.34 6.59
C ASP A 32 12.15 16.90 6.43
N ASP A 33 12.60 17.79 7.31
CA ASP A 33 13.93 18.42 7.24
C ASP A 33 15.09 17.40 7.40
N SER A 34 14.81 16.20 7.91
CA SER A 34 15.83 15.21 8.29
C SER A 34 15.72 13.88 7.55
N LYS A 35 14.54 13.54 7.05
CA LYS A 35 14.20 12.17 6.66
C LYS A 35 13.29 12.10 5.45
N VAL A 36 13.41 11.01 4.70
CA VAL A 36 12.48 10.58 3.65
C VAL A 36 11.91 9.21 4.00
N TRP A 37 10.60 9.05 3.85
CA TRP A 37 9.91 7.78 4.08
C TRP A 37 8.74 7.56 3.13
N TYR A 38 8.13 6.37 3.22
CA TYR A 38 6.95 6.02 2.46
C TYR A 38 5.79 5.71 3.41
N GLU A 39 4.60 6.11 2.99
CA GLU A 39 3.33 5.70 3.56
C GLU A 39 2.53 4.97 2.48
N TRP A 40 1.81 3.92 2.86
CA TRP A 40 1.02 3.14 1.92
C TRP A 40 -0.21 2.54 2.56
N MET A 41 -1.23 2.32 1.74
CA MET A 41 -2.42 1.53 2.08
C MET A 41 -2.94 0.82 0.83
N VAL A 42 -3.67 -0.26 1.06
CA VAL A 42 -4.29 -1.07 0.01
C VAL A 42 -5.78 -1.14 0.27
N GLU A 43 -6.57 -0.92 -0.77
CA GLU A 43 -8.02 -1.06 -0.75
C GLU A 43 -8.45 -2.11 -1.77
N ALA A 44 -9.47 -2.88 -1.43
CA ALA A 44 -10.07 -3.87 -2.32
C ALA A 44 -11.48 -3.43 -2.70
N TYR A 45 -11.79 -3.45 -3.99
CA TYR A 45 -13.07 -3.08 -4.56
C TYR A 45 -13.64 -4.23 -5.38
N MET A 46 -14.97 -4.38 -5.40
CA MET A 46 -15.68 -5.29 -6.30
C MET A 46 -16.66 -4.52 -7.16
N TRP A 47 -16.78 -4.92 -8.42
CA TRP A 47 -17.78 -4.36 -9.33
C TRP A 47 -19.16 -4.95 -9.01
N VAL A 48 -20.15 -4.08 -8.77
CA VAL A 48 -21.56 -4.47 -8.55
C VAL A 48 -22.45 -4.10 -9.74
N GLY A 49 -21.89 -3.42 -10.73
CA GLY A 49 -22.54 -3.06 -11.98
C GLY A 49 -21.53 -2.43 -12.95
N PRO A 50 -21.95 -2.03 -14.16
CA PRO A 50 -21.05 -1.55 -15.22
C PRO A 50 -20.24 -0.29 -14.87
N SER A 51 -20.72 0.51 -13.92
CA SER A 51 -20.11 1.79 -13.52
C SER A 51 -20.02 1.98 -12.01
N GLN A 52 -20.32 0.94 -11.22
CA GLN A 52 -20.35 1.03 -9.77
C GLN A 52 -19.47 -0.07 -9.17
N ARG A 53 -18.54 0.36 -8.32
CA ARG A 53 -17.73 -0.50 -7.47
C ARG A 53 -18.00 -0.21 -6.00
N VAL A 54 -17.89 -1.25 -5.17
CA VAL A 54 -18.04 -1.15 -3.71
C VAL A 54 -16.75 -1.60 -3.05
N LYS A 55 -16.39 -0.94 -1.94
CA LYS A 55 -15.22 -1.31 -1.15
C LYS A 55 -15.54 -2.56 -0.34
N VAL A 56 -14.70 -3.58 -0.44
CA VAL A 56 -14.87 -4.88 0.24
C VAL A 56 -13.79 -5.18 1.26
N GLY A 57 -12.70 -4.41 1.24
CA GLY A 57 -11.63 -4.53 2.22
C GLY A 57 -10.66 -3.35 2.16
N ALA A 58 -9.89 -3.17 3.23
CA ALA A 58 -8.74 -2.27 3.24
C ALA A 58 -7.71 -2.71 4.27
N SER A 59 -6.46 -2.38 4.01
CA SER A 59 -5.41 -2.41 5.02
C SER A 59 -5.47 -1.16 5.90
N ASP A 60 -4.86 -1.25 7.08
CA ASP A 60 -4.46 -0.06 7.82
C ASP A 60 -3.45 0.78 7.02
N MET A 61 -3.34 2.06 7.37
CA MET A 61 -2.23 2.88 6.90
C MET A 61 -0.91 2.35 7.47
N CYS A 62 0.03 2.08 6.56
CA CYS A 62 1.37 1.60 6.82
C CYS A 62 2.38 2.72 6.59
N SER A 63 3.49 2.73 7.33
CA SER A 63 4.50 3.78 7.27
C SER A 63 5.88 3.24 7.58
N SER A 64 6.87 3.62 6.78
CA SER A 64 8.28 3.34 7.03
C SER A 64 8.98 4.43 7.86
N ARG A 65 8.24 5.42 8.40
CA ARG A 65 8.83 6.58 9.10
C ARG A 65 9.80 6.20 10.23
N LYS A 66 9.55 5.10 10.94
CA LYS A 66 10.42 4.60 12.02
C LYS A 66 11.81 4.15 11.54
N VAL A 67 11.90 3.72 10.28
CA VAL A 67 13.12 3.24 9.61
C VAL A 67 13.43 4.10 8.38
N ALA A 68 13.02 5.37 8.42
CA ALA A 68 13.20 6.32 7.34
C ALA A 68 14.68 6.51 7.00
N CYS A 69 14.96 6.78 5.72
CA CYS A 69 16.29 7.18 5.31
C CYS A 69 16.56 8.60 5.82
N LEU A 70 17.70 8.81 6.47
CA LEU A 70 18.19 10.15 6.77
C LEU A 70 18.61 10.83 5.46
N MET A 71 18.35 12.14 5.37
CA MET A 71 18.96 12.97 4.33
C MET A 71 20.41 13.31 4.65
#